data_AF-A0A352S3K5-F1
#
_entry.id   AF-A0A352S3K5-F1
#
_cell.length_a   1.000
_cell.length_b   1.000
_cell.length_c   1.000
_cell.angle_alpha   90.00
_cell.angle_beta   90.00
_cell.angle_gamma   90.00
#
_symmetry.space_group_name_H-M   'P 1'
#
loop_
_entity.id
_entity.type
_entity.pdbx_description
1 polymer ?
#
loop_
_entity_poly.entity_id
_entity_poly.type
_entity_poly.pdbx_seq_one_letter_code
_entity_poly.pdbx_strand_id
1 'polypeptide(L)'
;MEMQEDQRSAKPRADLSEFLRAKRAELSRDDFGICHTGRMRSKGLRREDIAYLTHVSLTWYTWLEQGRDISVSPRLLSRLASTLRLNEAERRYLFRLCGLQPSTGRNLLKRQDVSQGLVRLLHAIRGAAFVINMRWDILAANHYAEALFGINLSSLDHAPNVLSLIFLDERHKGLMQHWERDARKAVAKFRLDLIEADIPEMEELVADLKMKSASFDLFC
;
A
#
# COMPACT_ATOMS: atom_id res chain seq x y z
N MET A 1 -9.72 19.47 -25.59
CA MET A 1 -9.40 19.45 -24.14
C MET A 1 -8.69 18.12 -23.82
N GLU A 2 -7.65 17.77 -24.59
CA GLU A 2 -6.95 16.46 -24.52
C GLU A 2 -5.44 16.61 -24.23
N MET A 3 -4.94 17.83 -24.05
CA MET A 3 -3.50 18.10 -23.91
C MET A 3 -2.99 18.21 -22.47
N GLN A 4 -3.85 18.01 -21.46
CA GLN A 4 -3.52 18.23 -20.05
C GLN A 4 -3.25 16.93 -19.26
N GLU A 5 -3.69 15.78 -19.79
CA GLU A 5 -3.50 14.45 -19.19
C GLU A 5 -2.09 13.89 -19.49
N ASP A 6 -1.57 14.18 -20.69
CA ASP A 6 -0.27 13.68 -21.16
C ASP A 6 0.93 14.39 -20.49
N GLN A 7 0.74 15.61 -19.98
CA GLN A 7 1.79 16.35 -19.25
C GLN A 7 1.92 15.91 -17.78
N ARG A 8 0.86 15.40 -17.17
CA ARG A 8 0.89 14.89 -15.78
C ARG A 8 1.53 13.50 -15.66
N SER A 9 1.47 12.67 -16.70
CA SER A 9 2.13 11.35 -16.75
C SER A 9 3.62 11.44 -17.11
N ALA A 10 4.02 12.46 -17.88
CA ALA A 10 5.41 12.66 -18.32
C ALA A 10 6.37 13.13 -17.21
N LYS A 11 5.90 13.98 -16.28
CA LYS A 11 6.74 14.56 -15.22
C LYS A 11 7.23 13.53 -14.18
N PRO A 12 6.39 12.62 -13.65
CA PRO A 12 6.83 11.54 -12.76
C PRO A 12 7.87 10.60 -13.41
N ARG A 13 7.80 10.40 -14.73
CA ARG A 13 8.73 9.54 -15.49
C ARG A 13 10.11 10.17 -15.65
N ALA A 14 10.17 11.48 -15.88
CA ALA A 14 11.42 12.23 -15.90
C ALA A 14 12.09 12.23 -14.51
N ASP A 15 11.30 12.53 -13.47
CA ASP A 15 11.75 12.51 -12.08
C ASP A 15 12.27 11.12 -11.66
N LEU A 16 11.60 10.03 -12.08
CA LEU A 16 12.04 8.65 -11.83
C LEU A 16 13.39 8.35 -12.49
N SER A 17 13.55 8.78 -13.74
CA SER A 17 14.77 8.55 -14.52
C SER A 17 15.96 9.27 -13.89
N GLU A 18 15.77 10.53 -13.51
CA GLU A 18 16.79 11.34 -12.85
C GLU A 18 17.15 10.78 -11.47
N PHE A 19 16.15 10.44 -10.66
CA PHE A 19 16.33 9.88 -9.33
C PHE A 19 17.14 8.57 -9.36
N LEU A 20 16.75 7.62 -10.21
CA LEU A 20 17.46 6.33 -10.32
C LEU A 20 18.89 6.50 -10.83
N ARG A 21 19.11 7.41 -11.78
CA ARG A 21 20.45 7.71 -12.32
C ARG A 21 21.35 8.32 -11.25
N ALA A 22 20.83 9.27 -10.45
CA ALA A 22 21.57 9.90 -9.36
C ALA A 22 21.97 8.87 -8.29
N LYS A 23 21.01 8.06 -7.83
CA LYS A 23 21.25 7.03 -6.80
C LYS A 23 22.21 5.95 -7.24
N ARG A 24 22.16 5.55 -8.52
CA ARG A 24 23.13 4.61 -9.06
C ARG A 24 24.56 5.20 -9.13
N ALA A 25 24.67 6.50 -9.39
CA ALA A 25 25.97 7.18 -9.48
C ALA A 25 26.65 7.39 -8.11
N GLU A 26 25.87 7.45 -7.03
CA GLU A 26 26.36 7.58 -5.64
C GLU A 26 27.01 6.30 -5.09
N LEU A 27 26.67 5.12 -5.64
CA LEU A 27 27.12 3.83 -5.13
C LEU A 27 28.49 3.41 -5.67
N SER A 28 29.35 2.82 -4.83
CA SER A 28 30.61 2.23 -5.30
C SER A 28 30.46 0.75 -5.61
N ARG A 29 31.12 0.26 -6.67
CA ARG A 29 31.22 -1.19 -6.94
C ARG A 29 31.95 -1.94 -5.83
N ASP A 30 32.89 -1.27 -5.17
CA ASP A 30 33.68 -1.83 -4.07
C ASP A 30 32.77 -2.17 -2.87
N ASP A 31 31.73 -1.36 -2.62
CA ASP A 31 30.77 -1.59 -1.53
C ASP A 31 29.93 -2.87 -1.69
N PHE A 32 29.94 -3.45 -2.89
CA PHE A 32 29.23 -4.67 -3.25
C PHE A 32 30.18 -5.84 -3.57
N GLY A 33 31.50 -5.66 -3.35
CA GLY A 33 32.50 -6.68 -3.63
C GLY A 33 32.62 -7.04 -5.12
N ILE A 34 32.21 -6.14 -6.02
CA ILE A 34 32.23 -6.40 -7.46
C ILE A 34 33.60 -6.04 -8.02
N CYS A 35 34.30 -7.02 -8.59
CA CYS A 35 35.59 -6.81 -9.23
C CYS A 35 35.48 -5.86 -10.43
N HIS A 36 36.43 -4.93 -10.56
CA HIS A 36 36.54 -4.07 -11.73
C HIS A 36 37.03 -4.90 -12.93
N THR A 37 36.13 -5.22 -13.85
CA THR A 37 36.50 -5.83 -15.14
C THR A 37 36.93 -4.73 -16.13
N GLY A 38 38.23 -4.67 -16.45
CA GLY A 38 38.82 -3.77 -17.45
C GLY A 38 39.41 -2.45 -16.93
N ARG A 39 39.88 -1.60 -17.85
CA ARG A 39 40.70 -0.38 -17.59
C ARG A 39 39.92 0.82 -17.01
N MET A 40 38.61 0.71 -16.80
CA MET A 40 37.76 1.84 -16.41
C MET A 40 37.24 1.69 -14.97
N ARG A 41 37.71 2.56 -14.08
CA ARG A 41 37.04 2.88 -12.81
C ARG A 41 35.80 3.71 -13.11
N SER A 42 34.68 3.08 -13.42
CA SER A 42 33.41 3.80 -13.50
C SER A 42 33.02 4.29 -12.10
N LYS A 43 32.82 5.60 -11.94
CA LYS A 43 32.15 6.16 -10.75
C LYS A 43 30.69 5.70 -10.79
N GLY A 44 30.20 5.03 -9.75
CA GLY A 44 28.84 4.49 -9.74
C GLY A 44 28.74 3.00 -10.09
N LEU A 45 27.61 2.38 -9.74
CA LEU A 45 27.22 1.09 -10.28
C LEU A 45 26.78 1.21 -11.75
N ARG A 46 27.01 0.19 -12.56
CA ARG A 46 26.46 0.10 -13.91
C ARG A 46 25.03 -0.42 -13.86
N ARG A 47 24.28 -0.25 -14.95
CA ARG A 47 22.94 -0.85 -15.08
C ARG A 47 22.98 -2.37 -14.93
N GLU A 48 24.03 -2.98 -15.45
CA GLU A 48 24.31 -4.42 -15.33
C GLU A 48 24.50 -4.85 -13.87
N ASP A 49 25.24 -4.05 -13.09
CA ASP A 49 25.48 -4.34 -11.67
C ASP A 49 24.17 -4.28 -10.88
N ILE A 50 23.35 -3.25 -11.10
CA ILE A 50 22.04 -3.14 -10.44
C ILE A 50 21.13 -4.30 -10.85
N ALA A 51 21.06 -4.62 -12.14
CA ALA A 51 20.24 -5.71 -12.65
C ALA A 51 20.63 -7.06 -12.01
N TYR A 52 21.94 -7.32 -11.91
CA TYR A 52 22.48 -8.50 -11.24
C TYR A 52 22.11 -8.53 -9.74
N LEU A 53 22.39 -7.45 -9.00
CA LEU A 53 22.14 -7.36 -7.56
C LEU A 53 20.63 -7.41 -7.20
N THR A 54 19.76 -6.96 -8.10
CA THR A 54 18.29 -7.00 -7.91
C THR A 54 17.64 -8.25 -8.49
N HIS A 55 18.41 -9.09 -9.19
CA HIS A 55 17.96 -10.27 -9.94
C HIS A 55 16.83 -9.95 -10.93
N VAL A 56 17.07 -8.96 -11.78
CA VAL A 56 16.21 -8.62 -12.93
C VAL A 56 17.04 -8.62 -14.21
N SER A 57 16.36 -8.61 -15.36
CA SER A 57 17.06 -8.42 -16.62
C SER A 57 17.59 -6.99 -16.74
N LEU A 58 18.76 -6.84 -17.40
CA LEU A 58 19.32 -5.54 -17.75
C LEU A 58 18.32 -4.68 -18.54
N THR A 59 17.58 -5.30 -19.46
CA THR A 59 16.55 -4.65 -20.26
C THR A 59 15.45 -4.06 -19.39
N TRP A 60 14.97 -4.81 -18.38
CA TRP A 60 13.94 -4.33 -17.47
C TRP A 60 14.42 -3.12 -16.66
N TYR A 61 15.62 -3.19 -16.07
CA TYR A 61 16.17 -2.05 -15.32
C TYR A 61 16.43 -0.84 -16.21
N THR A 62 16.86 -1.05 -17.45
CA THR A 62 17.06 0.02 -18.43
C THR A 62 15.73 0.72 -18.76
N TRP A 63 14.64 -0.03 -18.93
CA TRP A 63 13.33 0.55 -19.17
C TRP A 63 12.80 1.33 -17.96
N LEU A 64 13.03 0.80 -16.76
CA LEU A 64 12.69 1.50 -15.52
C LEU A 64 13.45 2.84 -15.40
N GLU A 65 14.77 2.81 -15.58
CA GLU A 65 15.63 4.02 -15.51
C GLU A 65 15.33 5.02 -16.65
N GLN A 66 14.72 4.57 -17.76
CA GLN A 66 14.26 5.45 -18.83
C GLN A 66 12.85 6.01 -18.61
N GLY A 67 12.18 5.64 -17.50
CA GLY A 67 10.81 6.06 -17.23
C GLY A 67 9.80 5.51 -18.24
N ARG A 68 10.10 4.38 -18.90
CA ARG A 68 9.13 3.73 -19.80
C ARG A 68 7.96 3.19 -19.01
N ASP A 69 6.82 3.08 -19.69
CA ASP A 69 5.63 2.49 -19.09
C ASP A 69 5.79 0.97 -18.95
N ILE A 70 6.16 0.53 -17.75
CA ILE A 70 6.34 -0.87 -17.41
C ILE A 70 5.63 -1.16 -16.09
N SER A 71 5.05 -2.36 -15.97
CA SER A 71 4.47 -2.81 -14.70
C SER A 71 5.58 -3.10 -13.69
N VAL A 72 5.47 -2.49 -12.50
CA VAL A 72 6.43 -2.66 -11.40
C VAL A 72 5.70 -3.25 -10.19
N SER A 73 6.21 -4.35 -9.65
CA SER A 73 5.68 -4.94 -8.42
C SER A 73 6.24 -4.22 -7.18
N PRO A 74 5.43 -3.98 -6.12
CA PRO A 74 5.93 -3.43 -4.85
C PRO A 74 7.08 -4.24 -4.25
N ARG A 75 7.04 -5.57 -4.37
CA ARG A 75 8.10 -6.46 -3.89
C ARG A 75 9.40 -6.24 -4.67
N LEU A 76 9.31 -6.07 -5.98
CA LEU A 76 10.47 -5.81 -6.82
C LEU A 76 11.06 -4.42 -6.54
N LEU A 77 10.21 -3.42 -6.41
CA LEU A 77 10.63 -2.06 -6.07
C LEU A 77 11.29 -1.98 -4.69
N SER A 78 10.79 -2.75 -3.72
CA SER A 78 11.42 -2.89 -2.40
C SER A 78 12.83 -3.47 -2.49
N ARG A 79 13.04 -4.51 -3.31
CA ARG A 79 14.38 -5.09 -3.52
C ARG A 79 15.32 -4.08 -4.17
N LEU A 80 14.84 -3.37 -5.19
CA LEU A 80 15.60 -2.30 -5.84
C LEU A 80 15.99 -1.20 -4.85
N ALA A 81 15.05 -0.76 -3.99
CA ALA A 81 15.33 0.23 -2.96
C ALA A 81 16.42 -0.25 -1.98
N SER A 82 16.38 -1.53 -1.57
CA SER A 82 17.42 -2.14 -0.73
C SER A 82 18.77 -2.21 -1.44
N THR A 83 18.81 -2.63 -2.71
CA THR A 83 20.05 -2.66 -3.51
C THR A 83 20.65 -1.27 -3.69
N LEU A 84 19.79 -0.26 -3.91
CA LEU A 84 20.21 1.14 -4.02
C LEU A 84 20.55 1.79 -2.66
N ARG A 85 20.44 1.05 -1.56
CA ARG A 85 20.67 1.52 -0.18
C ARG A 85 19.88 2.81 0.14
N LEU A 86 18.66 2.92 -0.38
CA LEU A 86 17.81 4.09 -0.16
C LEU A 86 17.43 4.21 1.31
N ASN A 87 17.47 5.43 1.83
CA ASN A 87 16.87 5.73 3.13
C ASN A 87 15.33 5.69 3.05
N GLU A 88 14.67 5.82 4.19
CA GLU A 88 13.21 5.72 4.26
C GLU A 88 12.48 6.79 3.42
N ALA A 89 12.95 8.03 3.45
CA ALA A 89 12.36 9.13 2.68
C ALA A 89 12.52 8.90 1.16
N GLU A 90 13.70 8.47 0.73
CA GLU A 90 14.02 8.13 -0.65
C GLU A 90 13.22 6.92 -1.15
N ARG A 91 13.04 5.92 -0.30
CA ARG A 91 12.19 4.76 -0.60
C ARG A 91 10.75 5.19 -0.81
N ARG A 92 10.19 6.03 0.06
CA ARG A 92 8.83 6.58 -0.12
C ARG A 92 8.72 7.38 -1.42
N TYR A 93 9.73 8.19 -1.73
CA TYR A 93 9.76 8.97 -2.97
C TYR A 93 9.79 8.07 -4.22
N LEU A 94 10.62 7.02 -4.23
CA LEU A 94 10.66 6.04 -5.31
C LEU A 94 9.30 5.36 -5.52
N PHE A 95 8.65 4.93 -4.44
CA PHE A 95 7.32 4.29 -4.51
C PHE A 95 6.26 5.27 -5.05
N ARG A 96 6.34 6.55 -4.69
CA ARG A 96 5.47 7.60 -5.23
C ARG A 96 5.66 7.77 -6.73
N LEU A 97 6.90 7.84 -7.20
CA LEU A 97 7.21 8.00 -8.63
C LEU A 97 6.73 6.82 -9.47
N CYS A 98 6.71 5.61 -8.91
CA CYS A 98 6.14 4.42 -9.55
C CYS A 98 4.62 4.27 -9.36
N GLY A 99 3.94 5.20 -8.70
CA GLY A 99 2.49 5.10 -8.43
C GLY A 99 2.12 3.96 -7.47
N LEU A 100 3.07 3.48 -6.66
CA LEU A 100 2.91 2.37 -5.72
C LEU A 100 2.83 2.83 -4.26
N GLN A 101 2.85 4.13 -3.99
CA GLN A 101 2.60 4.62 -2.64
C GLN A 101 1.12 4.37 -2.28
N PRO A 102 0.81 3.85 -1.08
CA PRO A 102 -0.54 3.93 -0.55
C PRO A 102 -0.99 5.39 -0.66
N SER A 103 -2.19 5.63 -1.18
CA SER A 103 -2.76 6.96 -1.33
C SER A 103 -2.73 7.68 0.02
N THR A 104 -1.73 8.53 0.24
CA THR A 104 -1.58 9.33 1.46
C THR A 104 -2.79 10.24 1.59
N GLY A 105 -3.67 9.97 2.56
CA GLY A 105 -4.74 10.81 3.11
C GLY A 105 -5.82 11.39 2.18
N ARG A 106 -5.47 11.84 0.97
CA ARG A 106 -6.30 12.75 0.18
C ARG A 106 -7.36 12.10 -0.69
N ASN A 107 -7.29 10.79 -0.92
CA ASN A 107 -8.29 10.03 -1.67
C ASN A 107 -8.38 8.61 -1.12
N LEU A 108 -8.95 8.45 0.07
CA LEU A 108 -9.43 7.14 0.48
C LEU A 108 -10.51 6.72 -0.51
N LEU A 109 -10.36 5.50 -1.05
CA LEU A 109 -11.40 4.90 -1.89
C LEU A 109 -12.73 4.96 -1.14
N LYS A 110 -13.73 5.50 -1.81
CA LYS A 110 -15.12 5.55 -1.37
C LYS A 110 -15.86 4.36 -1.97
N ARG A 111 -17.08 4.12 -1.48
CA ARG A 111 -17.95 3.05 -2.00
C ARG A 111 -18.12 3.10 -3.52
N GLN A 112 -18.28 4.30 -4.07
CA GLN A 112 -18.44 4.54 -5.51
C GLN A 112 -17.20 4.18 -6.35
N ASP A 113 -16.03 4.07 -5.73
CA ASP A 113 -14.77 3.76 -6.43
C ASP A 113 -14.54 2.24 -6.55
N VAL A 114 -15.40 1.41 -5.94
CA VAL A 114 -15.30 -0.05 -6.02
C VAL A 114 -15.72 -0.51 -7.41
N SER A 115 -14.77 -1.08 -8.16
CA SER A 115 -15.04 -1.59 -9.50
C SER A 115 -16.06 -2.74 -9.50
N GLN A 116 -16.89 -2.79 -10.54
CA GLN A 116 -17.86 -3.88 -10.74
C GLN A 116 -17.20 -5.27 -10.82
N GLY A 117 -15.96 -5.36 -11.30
CA GLY A 117 -15.19 -6.61 -11.30
C GLY A 117 -14.90 -7.12 -9.89
N LEU A 118 -14.52 -6.22 -8.99
CA LEU A 118 -14.24 -6.56 -7.59
C LEU A 118 -15.53 -6.97 -6.85
N VAL A 119 -16.65 -6.29 -7.12
CA VAL A 119 -17.97 -6.68 -6.59
C VAL A 119 -18.35 -8.09 -7.03
N ARG A 120 -18.18 -8.44 -8.31
CA ARG A 120 -18.44 -9.80 -8.79
C ARG A 120 -17.58 -10.85 -8.09
N LEU A 121 -16.29 -10.56 -7.88
CA LEU A 121 -15.40 -11.46 -7.15
C LEU A 121 -15.84 -11.61 -5.69
N LEU A 122 -16.23 -10.51 -5.04
CA LEU A 122 -16.73 -10.50 -3.68
C LEU A 122 -17.95 -11.43 -3.51
N HIS A 123 -18.89 -11.39 -4.46
CA HIS A 123 -20.07 -12.26 -4.45
C HIS A 123 -19.77 -13.74 -4.80
N ALA A 124 -18.61 -14.02 -5.42
CA ALA A 124 -18.19 -15.41 -5.70
C ALA A 124 -17.61 -16.13 -4.47
N ILE A 125 -17.18 -15.38 -3.44
CA ILE A 125 -16.61 -15.94 -2.22
C ILE A 125 -17.70 -16.66 -1.41
N ARG A 126 -17.44 -17.93 -1.08
CA ARG A 126 -18.27 -18.71 -0.15
C ARG A 126 -17.84 -18.39 1.29
N GLY A 127 -18.58 -17.50 1.94
CA GLY A 127 -18.31 -17.02 3.30
C GLY A 127 -18.46 -15.50 3.40
N ALA A 128 -18.58 -14.97 4.63
CA ALA A 128 -18.67 -13.54 4.85
C ALA A 128 -17.39 -12.83 4.40
N ALA A 129 -17.51 -11.84 3.52
CA ALA A 129 -16.40 -11.06 2.99
C ALA A 129 -16.75 -9.59 2.81
N PHE A 130 -15.72 -8.73 2.94
CA PHE A 130 -15.80 -7.29 2.78
C PHE A 130 -14.70 -6.78 1.84
N VAL A 131 -14.98 -5.67 1.18
CA VAL A 131 -13.96 -4.79 0.60
C VAL A 131 -13.79 -3.61 1.55
N ILE A 132 -12.55 -3.33 1.95
CA ILE A 132 -12.23 -2.24 2.87
C ILE A 132 -11.20 -1.28 2.29
N ASN A 133 -11.24 -0.01 2.69
CA ASN A 133 -10.18 0.95 2.40
C ASN A 133 -9.06 0.89 3.46
N MET A 134 -8.04 1.75 3.32
CA MET A 134 -6.92 1.83 4.28
C MET A 134 -7.35 2.28 5.69
N ARG A 135 -8.48 3.00 5.82
CA ARG A 135 -9.08 3.36 7.11
C ARG A 135 -9.89 2.21 7.73
N TRP A 136 -9.98 1.07 7.05
CA TRP A 136 -10.83 -0.07 7.41
C TRP A 136 -12.34 0.23 7.32
N ASP A 137 -12.73 1.21 6.50
CA ASP A 137 -14.14 1.45 6.17
C ASP A 137 -14.62 0.42 5.15
N ILE A 138 -15.81 -0.12 5.37
CA ILE A 138 -16.42 -1.14 4.53
C ILE A 138 -17.03 -0.48 3.29
N LEU A 139 -16.39 -0.73 2.15
CA LEU A 139 -16.79 -0.21 0.85
C LEU A 139 -17.83 -1.09 0.16
N ALA A 140 -17.73 -2.41 0.34
CA ALA A 140 -18.68 -3.39 -0.17
C ALA A 140 -18.70 -4.63 0.73
N ALA A 141 -19.83 -5.35 0.74
CA ALA A 141 -20.02 -6.61 1.45
C ALA A 141 -20.74 -7.60 0.54
N ASN A 142 -20.51 -8.90 0.70
CA ASN A 142 -21.39 -9.90 0.11
C ASN A 142 -22.59 -10.20 1.02
N HIS A 143 -23.59 -10.90 0.47
CA HIS A 143 -24.83 -11.22 1.19
C HIS A 143 -24.59 -12.06 2.45
N TYR A 144 -23.54 -12.88 2.48
CA TYR A 144 -23.15 -13.62 3.69
C TYR A 144 -22.72 -12.69 4.81
N ALA A 145 -21.92 -11.67 4.50
CA ALA A 145 -21.47 -10.68 5.46
C ALA A 145 -22.62 -9.78 5.92
N GLU A 146 -23.47 -9.32 5.00
CA GLU A 146 -24.66 -8.53 5.36
C GLU A 146 -25.61 -9.30 6.29
N ALA A 147 -25.84 -10.59 6.00
CA ALA A 147 -26.67 -11.44 6.85
C ALA A 147 -26.02 -11.75 8.21
N LEU A 148 -24.71 -12.04 8.23
CA LEU A 148 -23.98 -12.37 9.46
C LEU A 148 -23.87 -11.16 10.39
N PHE A 149 -23.61 -9.99 9.82
CA PHE A 149 -23.37 -8.77 10.59
C PHE A 149 -24.61 -7.86 10.72
N GLY A 150 -25.75 -8.23 10.13
CA GLY A 150 -26.96 -7.42 10.14
C GLY A 150 -26.77 -6.03 9.52
N ILE A 151 -25.82 -5.88 8.60
CA ILE A 151 -25.49 -4.60 7.96
C ILE A 151 -26.20 -4.52 6.63
N ASN A 152 -26.88 -3.40 6.40
CA ASN A 152 -27.31 -3.02 5.07
C ASN A 152 -26.45 -1.84 4.61
N LEU A 153 -25.45 -2.09 3.76
CA LEU A 153 -24.55 -1.03 3.32
C LEU A 153 -25.27 0.02 2.49
N SER A 154 -26.33 -0.37 1.77
CA SER A 154 -27.08 0.52 0.89
C SER A 154 -27.92 1.55 1.64
N SER A 155 -28.25 1.30 2.92
CA SER A 155 -29.05 2.20 3.76
C SER A 155 -28.23 3.13 4.65
N LEU A 156 -26.90 3.04 4.61
CA LEU A 156 -26.02 3.84 5.46
C LEU A 156 -25.44 5.02 4.68
N ASP A 157 -25.57 6.23 5.22
CA ASP A 157 -25.00 7.45 4.63
C ASP A 157 -23.45 7.43 4.62
N HIS A 158 -22.86 6.70 5.57
CA HIS A 158 -21.41 6.56 5.70
C HIS A 158 -20.98 5.09 5.71
N ALA A 159 -19.77 4.82 5.22
CA ALA A 159 -19.17 3.50 5.27
C ALA A 159 -18.91 3.10 6.73
N PRO A 160 -19.50 2.00 7.24
CA PRO A 160 -19.22 1.55 8.59
C PRO A 160 -17.77 1.06 8.67
N ASN A 161 -17.13 1.30 9.81
CA ASN A 161 -15.77 0.84 10.04
C ASN A 161 -15.76 -0.57 10.62
N VAL A 162 -14.83 -1.42 10.16
CA VAL A 162 -14.70 -2.80 10.64
C VAL A 162 -14.43 -2.85 12.15
N LEU A 163 -13.61 -1.93 12.68
CA LEU A 163 -13.32 -1.91 14.12
C LEU A 163 -14.57 -1.56 14.93
N SER A 164 -15.43 -0.66 14.43
CA SER A 164 -16.71 -0.37 15.07
C SER A 164 -17.59 -1.61 15.18
N LEU A 165 -17.63 -2.47 14.16
CA LEU A 165 -18.39 -3.72 14.21
C LEU A 165 -17.84 -4.70 15.26
N ILE A 166 -16.51 -4.81 15.36
CA ILE A 166 -15.84 -5.73 16.30
C ILE A 166 -16.02 -5.25 17.76
N PHE A 167 -15.98 -3.94 18.00
CA PHE A 167 -15.84 -3.39 19.35
C PHE A 167 -17.09 -2.74 19.93
N LEU A 168 -18.03 -2.26 19.09
CA LEU A 168 -19.20 -1.50 19.54
C LEU A 168 -20.53 -2.27 19.47
N ASP A 169 -20.59 -3.34 18.68
CA ASP A 169 -21.81 -4.15 18.59
C ASP A 169 -21.69 -5.44 19.41
N GLU A 170 -22.39 -5.46 20.54
CA GLU A 170 -22.43 -6.60 21.47
C GLU A 170 -22.96 -7.90 20.84
N ARG A 171 -23.82 -7.80 19.81
CA ARG A 171 -24.31 -8.99 19.09
C ARG A 171 -23.16 -9.68 18.37
N HIS A 172 -22.26 -8.91 17.77
CA HIS A 172 -21.09 -9.45 17.07
C HIS A 172 -20.06 -10.05 18.02
N LYS A 173 -19.86 -9.45 19.20
CA LYS A 173 -19.00 -10.04 20.24
C LYS A 173 -19.48 -11.43 20.63
N GLY A 174 -20.80 -11.62 20.77
CA GLY A 174 -21.41 -12.91 21.08
C GLY A 174 -21.29 -13.96 19.97
N LEU A 175 -21.18 -13.55 18.70
CA LEU A 175 -21.00 -14.45 17.56
C LEU A 175 -19.55 -14.94 17.41
N MET A 176 -18.58 -14.25 18.00
CA MET A 176 -17.16 -14.58 17.90
C MET A 176 -16.70 -15.44 19.07
N GLN A 177 -16.57 -16.76 18.83
CA GLN A 177 -16.15 -17.74 19.84
C GLN A 177 -14.86 -17.36 20.60
N HIS A 178 -13.92 -16.68 19.93
CA HIS A 178 -12.65 -16.21 20.50
C HIS A 178 -12.46 -14.70 20.33
N TRP A 179 -13.53 -13.94 20.57
CA TRP A 179 -13.57 -12.50 20.34
C TRP A 179 -12.32 -11.75 20.81
N GLU A 180 -11.91 -11.92 22.06
CA GLU A 180 -10.76 -11.17 22.61
C GLU A 180 -9.45 -11.41 21.83
N ARG A 181 -9.19 -12.66 21.46
CA ARG A 181 -8.01 -13.04 20.67
C ARG A 181 -8.05 -12.40 19.28
N ASP A 182 -9.21 -12.46 18.64
CA ASP A 182 -9.36 -12.02 17.25
C ASP A 182 -9.44 -10.48 17.17
N ALA A 183 -10.03 -9.84 18.18
CA ALA A 183 -10.05 -8.39 18.36
C ALA A 183 -8.64 -7.81 18.56
N ARG A 184 -7.81 -8.43 19.42
CA ARG A 184 -6.40 -8.02 19.58
C ARG A 184 -5.60 -8.14 18.28
N LYS A 185 -5.82 -9.20 17.50
CA LYS A 185 -5.20 -9.37 16.18
C LYS A 185 -5.65 -8.28 15.20
N ALA A 186 -6.93 -7.94 15.20
CA ALA A 186 -7.47 -6.87 14.37
C ALA A 186 -6.82 -5.52 14.70
N VAL A 187 -6.71 -5.17 15.98
CA VAL A 187 -6.06 -3.93 16.44
C VAL A 187 -4.58 -3.92 16.06
N ALA A 188 -3.85 -5.01 16.29
CA ALA A 188 -2.43 -5.09 15.91
C ALA A 188 -2.22 -4.89 14.40
N LYS A 189 -3.07 -5.52 13.57
CA LYS A 189 -3.03 -5.33 12.12
C LYS A 189 -3.36 -3.89 11.73
N PHE A 190 -4.41 -3.32 12.30
CA PHE A 190 -4.80 -1.93 12.04
C PHE A 190 -3.67 -0.94 12.37
N ARG A 191 -2.95 -1.14 13.48
CA ARG A 191 -1.79 -0.29 13.85
C ARG A 191 -0.65 -0.37 12.83
N LEU A 192 -0.40 -1.54 12.26
CA LEU A 192 0.59 -1.69 11.18
C LEU A 192 0.14 -0.93 9.93
N ASP A 193 -1.11 -1.11 9.52
CA ASP A 193 -1.68 -0.44 8.35
C ASP A 193 -1.71 1.11 8.56
N LEU A 194 -1.91 1.59 9.79
CA LEU A 194 -1.88 3.01 10.17
C LEU A 194 -0.50 3.64 9.97
N ILE A 195 0.57 2.96 10.38
CA ILE A 195 1.95 3.44 10.24
C ILE A 195 2.31 3.63 8.76
N GLU A 196 1.80 2.77 7.88
CA GLU A 196 2.08 2.83 6.44
C GLU A 196 1.30 3.93 5.71
N ALA A 197 0.15 4.36 6.24
CA ALA A 197 -0.81 5.15 5.48
C ALA A 197 -0.69 6.68 5.67
N ASP A 198 -0.13 7.16 6.80
CA ASP A 198 0.02 8.59 7.13
C ASP A 198 -1.29 9.40 6.88
N ILE A 199 -2.39 8.96 7.53
CA ILE A 199 -3.74 9.49 7.35
C ILE A 199 -4.19 10.18 8.65
N PRO A 200 -4.30 11.52 8.69
CA PRO A 200 -4.74 12.26 9.88
C PRO A 200 -6.14 11.86 10.38
N GLU A 201 -7.07 11.57 9.46
CA GLU A 201 -8.45 11.18 9.78
C GLU A 201 -8.54 9.83 10.54
N MET A 202 -7.46 9.05 10.59
CA MET A 202 -7.39 7.85 11.41
C MET A 202 -7.12 8.14 12.88
N GLU A 203 -6.44 9.24 13.23
CA GLU A 203 -6.22 9.60 14.64
C GLU A 203 -7.54 9.92 15.34
N GLU A 204 -8.43 10.65 14.67
CA GLU A 204 -9.79 10.93 15.17
C GLU A 204 -10.60 9.64 15.35
N LEU A 205 -10.51 8.70 14.41
CA LEU A 205 -11.19 7.40 14.51
C LEU A 205 -10.70 6.61 15.73
N VAL A 206 -9.38 6.55 15.94
CA VAL A 206 -8.79 5.85 17.08
C VAL A 206 -9.25 6.50 18.39
N ALA A 207 -9.24 7.83 18.47
CA ALA A 207 -9.73 8.55 19.65
C ALA A 207 -11.21 8.25 19.93
N ASP A 208 -12.07 8.29 18.91
CA ASP A 208 -13.49 7.97 19.03
C ASP A 208 -13.73 6.53 19.50
N LEU A 209 -13.01 5.55 18.94
CA LEU A 209 -13.11 4.14 19.32
C LEU A 209 -12.64 3.88 20.76
N LYS A 210 -11.55 4.55 21.19
CA LYS A 210 -11.07 4.47 22.57
C LYS A 210 -12.11 5.00 23.56
N MET A 211 -12.77 6.11 23.25
CA MET A 211 -13.83 6.65 24.10
C MET A 211 -15.05 5.73 24.17
N LYS A 212 -15.41 5.09 23.06
CA LYS A 212 -16.64 4.28 22.96
C LYS A 212 -16.46 2.83 23.40
N SER A 213 -15.24 2.32 23.52
CA SER A 213 -14.97 0.92 23.87
C SER A 213 -13.76 0.77 24.78
N ALA A 214 -14.02 0.44 26.06
CA ALA A 214 -12.96 0.18 27.04
C ALA A 214 -12.04 -0.98 26.62
N SER A 215 -12.58 -1.99 25.93
CA SER A 215 -11.77 -3.09 25.40
C SER A 215 -10.89 -2.68 24.22
N PHE A 216 -11.34 -1.73 23.39
CA PHE A 216 -10.50 -1.18 22.33
C PHE A 216 -9.32 -0.41 22.93
N ASP A 217 -9.59 0.45 23.93
CA ASP A 217 -8.53 1.20 24.61
C ASP A 217 -7.50 0.27 25.26
N LEU A 218 -7.95 -0.81 25.90
CA LEU A 218 -7.07 -1.82 26.48
C LEU A 218 -6.16 -2.52 25.46
N PHE A 219 -6.61 -2.68 24.21
CA PHE A 219 -5.86 -3.42 23.18
C PHE A 219 -5.01 -2.50 22.27
N CYS A 220 -5.21 -1.18 22.36
CA CYS A 220 -4.59 -0.19 21.48
C CYS A 220 -3.25 0.36 22.04
#